data_AF-A0A8H4VJ02-F1
#
_entry.id   AF-A0A8H4VJ02-F1
#
_cell.length_a   1.000
_cell.length_b   1.000
_cell.length_c   1.000
_cell.angle_alpha   90.00
_cell.angle_beta   90.00
_cell.angle_gamma   90.00
#
_symmetry.space_group_name_H-M   'P 1'
#
loop_
_entity.id
_entity.type
_entity.pdbx_description
1 polymer ?
#
loop_
_entity_poly.entity_id
_entity_poly.type
_entity_poly.pdbx_seq_one_letter_code
_entity_poly.pdbx_strand_id
1 'polypeptide(L)'
;MYLSLLRAAPETRHHPPPYLSPRMQENVDLFLSLNCEHRSDAFTFLILSQSQTVIEAIGHALAYTAAVKAGLPQPILDVYKCAIIRQDPAWYSEQASITRMEQRLREDAAVSMFMPHVS
;
A
#
# COMPACT_ATOMS: atom_id res chain seq x y z
N MET A 1 17.81 10.51 -10.71
CA MET A 1 18.18 11.21 -9.46
C MET A 1 16.98 11.22 -8.50
N TYR A 2 16.57 10.03 -8.02
CA TYR A 2 15.49 9.85 -7.03
C TYR A 2 15.73 8.61 -6.14
N LEU A 3 16.64 7.72 -6.55
CA LEU A 3 16.91 6.44 -5.88
C LEU A 3 17.98 6.50 -4.76
N SER A 4 18.45 7.68 -4.36
CA SER A 4 19.52 7.82 -3.36
C SER A 4 19.05 8.26 -1.97
N LEU A 5 17.76 8.61 -1.79
CA LEU A 5 17.25 9.23 -0.55
C LEU A 5 16.44 8.29 0.35
N LEU A 6 16.13 7.06 -0.08
CA LEU A 6 15.28 6.14 0.70
C LEU A 6 16.06 5.20 1.64
N ARG A 7 17.39 5.28 1.72
CA ARG A 7 18.20 4.35 2.54
C ARG A 7 18.70 4.92 3.87
N ALA A 8 18.40 6.17 4.21
CA ALA A 8 18.87 6.75 5.46
C ALA A 8 17.98 7.90 5.95
N ALA A 9 16.90 7.61 6.68
CA ALA A 9 16.31 8.58 7.60
C ALA A 9 15.51 7.88 8.70
N PRO A 10 15.69 8.27 9.98
CA PRO A 10 14.91 7.76 11.09
C PRO A 10 13.45 8.23 10.96
N GLU A 11 12.53 7.29 11.21
CA GLU A 11 11.11 7.48 11.56
C GLU A 11 10.82 8.87 12.14
N THR A 12 10.32 9.82 11.33
CA THR A 12 9.59 11.06 11.73
C THR A 12 9.49 12.04 10.55
N ARG A 13 8.71 11.69 9.54
CA ARG A 13 7.97 12.66 8.70
C ARG A 13 6.91 11.91 7.93
N HIS A 14 5.76 12.56 7.73
CA HIS A 14 4.57 12.07 7.03
C HIS A 14 4.85 11.55 5.60
N HIS A 15 5.54 10.42 5.49
CA HIS A 15 5.74 9.71 4.25
C HIS A 15 4.60 8.70 4.12
N PRO A 16 3.95 8.58 2.95
CA PRO A 16 3.06 7.45 2.70
C PRO A 16 3.83 6.15 2.99
N PRO A 17 3.17 5.13 3.57
CA PRO A 17 3.82 3.87 3.88
C PRO A 17 4.68 3.38 2.70
N PRO A 18 5.88 2.83 2.95
CA PRO A 18 6.90 2.56 1.92
C PRO A 18 6.43 1.63 0.80
N TYR A 19 5.31 0.94 0.99
CA TYR A 19 4.68 0.05 0.02
C TYR A 19 3.72 0.73 -0.98
N LEU A 20 3.55 2.05 -0.95
CA LEU A 20 2.61 2.74 -1.84
C LEU A 20 3.24 3.26 -3.13
N SER A 21 4.46 3.78 -3.05
CA SER A 21 5.26 4.14 -4.23
C SER A 21 5.61 2.97 -5.14
N PRO A 22 5.85 1.72 -4.67
CA PRO A 22 6.28 0.64 -5.55
C PRO A 22 5.18 0.19 -6.53
N ARG A 23 3.89 0.29 -6.19
CA ARG A 23 2.79 0.00 -7.14
C ARG A 23 2.77 0.93 -8.35
N MET A 24 3.01 2.22 -8.13
CA MET A 24 3.13 3.16 -9.25
C MET A 24 4.37 2.87 -10.09
N GLN A 25 5.49 2.59 -9.41
CA GLN A 25 6.75 2.31 -10.09
C GLN A 25 6.64 1.07 -10.99
N GLU A 26 5.96 0.03 -10.52
CA GLU A 26 5.68 -1.19 -11.29
C GLU A 26 4.93 -0.89 -12.60
N ASN A 27 3.91 -0.04 -12.57
CA ASN A 27 3.18 0.36 -13.79
C ASN A 27 4.03 1.24 -14.72
N VAL A 28 4.92 2.07 -14.17
CA VAL A 28 5.87 2.85 -14.98
C VAL A 28 6.87 1.92 -15.66
N ASP A 29 7.41 0.95 -14.93
CA ASP A 29 8.36 -0.03 -15.46
C ASP A 29 7.69 -0.89 -16.55
N LEU A 30 6.45 -1.31 -16.33
CA LEU A 30 5.64 -2.02 -17.33
C LEU A 30 5.44 -1.16 -18.58
N PHE A 31 5.04 0.10 -18.44
CA PHE A 31 4.87 1.02 -19.58
C PHE A 31 6.16 1.18 -20.39
N LEU A 32 7.30 1.37 -19.72
CA LEU A 32 8.61 1.49 -20.37
C LEU A 32 9.00 0.20 -21.10
N SER A 33 8.71 -0.97 -20.53
CA SER A 33 9.00 -2.27 -21.17
C SER A 33 8.14 -2.57 -22.39
N LEU A 34 6.89 -2.08 -22.42
CA LEU A 34 5.96 -2.31 -23.53
C LEU A 34 6.31 -1.49 -24.78
N ASN A 35 7.07 -0.41 -24.62
CA ASN A 35 7.45 0.52 -25.69
C ASN A 35 6.25 0.92 -26.59
N CYS A 36 5.08 1.12 -25.96
CA CYS A 36 3.82 1.36 -26.64
C CYS A 36 3.36 2.81 -26.49
N GLU A 37 2.49 3.27 -27.39
CA GLU A 37 1.89 4.60 -27.27
C GLU A 37 0.76 4.61 -26.23
N HIS A 38 0.52 5.77 -25.62
CA HIS A 38 -0.52 5.99 -24.61
C HIS A 38 -1.97 5.79 -25.13
N ARG A 39 -2.16 5.61 -26.43
CA ARG A 39 -3.46 5.30 -27.06
C ARG A 39 -3.53 3.88 -27.63
N SER A 40 -2.50 3.08 -27.42
CA SER A 40 -2.49 1.69 -27.87
C SER A 40 -3.45 0.84 -27.04
N ASP A 41 -3.91 -0.25 -27.64
CA ASP A 41 -4.68 -1.28 -26.94
C ASP A 41 -3.87 -1.89 -25.80
N ALA A 42 -2.55 -2.08 -25.99
CA ALA A 42 -1.65 -2.56 -24.95
C ALA A 42 -1.63 -1.63 -23.72
N PHE A 43 -1.56 -0.32 -23.92
CA PHE A 43 -1.67 0.64 -22.82
C PHE A 43 -3.04 0.54 -22.11
N THR A 44 -4.12 0.47 -22.89
CA THR A 44 -5.49 0.37 -22.35
C THR A 44 -5.68 -0.90 -21.51
N PHE A 45 -5.23 -2.05 -21.99
CA PHE A 45 -5.46 -3.32 -21.32
C PHE A 45 -4.50 -3.60 -20.16
N LEU A 46 -3.25 -3.14 -20.23
CA LEU A 46 -2.22 -3.48 -19.25
C LEU A 46 -1.91 -2.35 -18.26
N ILE A 47 -2.00 -1.08 -18.69
CA ILE A 47 -1.66 0.06 -17.84
C ILE A 47 -2.91 0.73 -17.29
N LEU A 48 -3.87 1.09 -18.16
CA LEU A 48 -5.05 1.84 -17.75
C LEU A 48 -5.92 1.04 -16.76
N SER A 49 -6.04 -0.27 -16.96
CA SER A 49 -6.74 -1.19 -16.06
C SER A 49 -6.22 -1.13 -14.62
N GLN A 50 -4.94 -0.82 -14.42
CA GLN A 50 -4.31 -0.74 -13.10
C GLN A 50 -4.50 0.62 -12.41
N SER A 51 -5.10 1.60 -13.10
CA SER A 51 -5.24 2.98 -12.58
C SER A 51 -6.07 3.04 -11.30
N GLN A 52 -7.17 2.26 -11.24
CA GLN A 52 -8.01 2.21 -10.05
C GLN A 52 -7.21 1.75 -8.83
N THR A 53 -6.50 0.62 -8.95
CA THR A 53 -5.68 0.05 -7.88
C THR A 53 -4.61 1.04 -7.38
N VAL A 54 -4.02 1.82 -8.28
CA VAL A 54 -3.06 2.87 -7.92
C VAL A 54 -3.73 4.02 -7.16
N ILE A 55 -4.86 4.52 -7.67
CA ILE A 55 -5.60 5.62 -7.04
C ILE A 55 -6.10 5.22 -5.64
N GLU A 56 -6.64 4.01 -5.50
CA GLU A 56 -7.10 3.46 -4.22
C GLU A 56 -5.95 3.33 -3.23
N ALA A 57 -4.78 2.85 -3.68
CA ALA A 57 -3.61 2.77 -2.82
C ALA A 57 -3.23 4.17 -2.28
N ILE A 58 -3.15 5.19 -3.14
CA ILE A 58 -2.92 6.58 -2.71
C ILE A 58 -4.00 7.03 -1.71
N GLY A 59 -5.26 6.73 -2.00
CA GLY A 59 -6.39 7.02 -1.11
C GLY A 59 -6.21 6.41 0.27
N HIS A 60 -5.80 5.13 0.34
CA HIS A 60 -5.48 4.44 1.58
C HIS A 60 -4.33 5.10 2.35
N ALA A 61 -3.28 5.55 1.65
CA ALA A 61 -2.18 6.29 2.25
C ALA A 61 -2.63 7.60 2.91
N LEU A 62 -3.46 8.35 2.19
CA LEU A 62 -4.00 9.64 2.64
C LEU A 62 -4.95 9.44 3.82
N ALA A 63 -5.85 8.47 3.75
CA ALA A 63 -6.78 8.14 4.82
C ALA A 63 -6.04 7.69 6.08
N TYR A 64 -5.04 6.81 5.96
CA TYR A 64 -4.20 6.38 7.10
C TYR A 64 -3.49 7.59 7.73
N THR A 65 -2.86 8.43 6.91
CA THR A 65 -2.14 9.61 7.39
C THR A 65 -3.07 10.60 8.09
N ALA A 66 -4.28 10.80 7.56
CA ALA A 66 -5.30 11.64 8.17
C ALA A 66 -5.78 11.07 9.51
N ALA A 67 -6.03 9.76 9.58
CA ALA A 67 -6.44 9.07 10.81
C ALA A 67 -5.37 9.18 11.90
N VAL A 68 -4.09 9.01 11.55
CA VAL A 68 -2.95 9.22 12.47
C VAL A 68 -2.93 10.67 12.98
N LYS A 69 -3.08 11.66 12.09
CA LYS A 69 -3.10 13.08 12.47
C LYS A 69 -4.30 13.44 13.35
N ALA A 70 -5.43 12.77 13.16
CA ALA A 70 -6.62 12.93 13.99
C ALA A 70 -6.52 12.21 15.35
N GLY A 71 -5.44 11.48 15.62
CA GLY A 71 -5.21 10.80 16.88
C GLY A 71 -6.09 9.56 17.07
N LEU A 72 -6.48 8.88 15.98
CA LEU A 72 -7.25 7.65 16.10
C LEU A 72 -6.46 6.58 16.88
N PRO A 73 -7.15 5.79 17.74
CA PRO A 73 -6.53 4.70 18.48
C PRO A 73 -5.78 3.71 17.60
N GLN A 74 -4.62 3.26 18.09
CA GLN A 74 -3.75 2.31 17.39
C GLN A 74 -4.48 1.01 16.96
N PRO A 75 -5.36 0.39 17.77
CA PRO A 75 -6.08 -0.81 17.34
C PRO A 75 -6.93 -0.60 16.08
N ILE A 76 -7.54 0.58 15.90
CA ILE A 76 -8.31 0.92 14.70
C ILE A 76 -7.39 1.04 13.49
N LEU A 77 -6.24 1.71 13.67
CA LEU A 77 -5.22 1.86 12.63
C LEU A 77 -4.64 0.51 12.20
N ASP A 78 -4.47 -0.43 13.14
CA ASP A 78 -3.94 -1.76 12.87
C ASP A 78 -4.95 -2.63 12.10
N VAL A 79 -6.22 -2.60 12.48
CA VAL A 79 -7.30 -3.27 11.72
C VAL A 79 -7.40 -2.70 10.30
N TYR A 80 -7.32 -1.37 10.15
CA TYR A 80 -7.34 -0.71 8.85
C TYR A 80 -6.18 -1.15 7.95
N LYS A 81 -4.95 -1.22 8.49
CA LYS A 81 -3.78 -1.72 7.75
C LYS A 81 -3.97 -3.17 7.30
N CYS A 82 -4.49 -4.03 8.17
CA CYS A 82 -4.76 -5.43 7.81
C CYS A 82 -5.82 -5.54 6.70
N ALA A 83 -6.86 -4.70 6.76
CA ALA A 83 -7.88 -4.64 5.71
C ALA A 83 -7.31 -4.23 4.35
N ILE A 84 -6.34 -3.29 4.31
CA ILE A 84 -5.64 -2.90 3.07
C ILE A 84 -4.78 -4.06 2.57
N ILE A 85 -3.98 -4.70 3.43
CA ILE A 85 -3.12 -5.82 3.05
C ILE A 85 -3.95 -6.97 2.46
N ARG A 86 -5.13 -7.23 3.01
CA ARG A 86 -6.04 -8.28 2.55
C ARG A 86 -6.59 -8.03 1.14
N GLN A 87 -6.57 -6.80 0.63
CA GLN A 87 -6.99 -6.52 -0.75
C GLN A 87 -6.02 -7.08 -1.79
N ASP A 88 -4.73 -7.19 -1.45
CA ASP A 88 -3.72 -7.78 -2.36
C ASP A 88 -2.57 -8.47 -1.60
N PRO A 89 -2.85 -9.64 -1.01
CA PRO A 89 -1.89 -10.36 -0.18
C PRO A 89 -0.66 -10.84 -0.95
N ALA A 90 -0.78 -11.04 -2.26
CA ALA A 90 0.31 -11.47 -3.13
C ALA A 90 1.33 -10.35 -3.30
N TRP A 91 0.86 -9.15 -3.65
CA TRP A 91 1.71 -7.99 -3.81
C TRP A 91 2.50 -7.67 -2.53
N TYR A 92 1.87 -7.73 -1.35
CA TYR A 92 2.58 -7.53 -0.07
C TYR A 92 3.57 -8.65 0.27
N SER A 93 3.35 -9.87 -0.24
CA SER A 93 4.32 -10.95 -0.09
C SER A 93 5.56 -10.71 -0.96
N GLU A 94 5.36 -10.20 -2.18
CA GLU A 94 6.41 -9.99 -3.17
C GLU A 94 7.21 -8.71 -2.93
N GLN A 95 6.54 -7.59 -2.66
CA GLN A 95 7.15 -6.27 -2.61
C GLN A 95 7.47 -5.80 -1.19
N ALA A 96 6.76 -6.31 -0.18
CA ALA A 96 6.96 -5.93 1.22
C ALA A 96 7.53 -7.07 2.09
N SER A 97 7.78 -8.24 1.49
CA SER A 97 8.26 -9.45 2.20
C SER A 97 7.37 -9.87 3.38
N ILE A 98 6.08 -9.51 3.35
CA ILE A 98 5.12 -9.87 4.39
C ILE A 98 4.49 -11.20 3.99
N THR A 99 5.00 -12.30 4.55
CA THR A 99 4.50 -13.64 4.23
C THR A 99 3.01 -13.78 4.55
N ARG A 100 2.30 -14.69 3.86
CA ARG A 100 0.90 -14.99 4.16
C ARG A 100 0.66 -15.39 5.62
N MET A 101 1.62 -16.03 6.28
CA MET A 101 1.52 -16.37 7.71
C MET A 101 1.56 -15.11 8.57
N GLU A 102 2.51 -14.22 8.30
CA GLU A 102 2.65 -12.95 8.98
C GLU A 102 1.40 -12.07 8.81
N GLN A 103 0.80 -12.05 7.61
CA GLN A 103 -0.46 -11.33 7.37
C GLN A 103 -1.60 -11.84 8.27
N ARG A 104 -1.74 -13.16 8.43
CA ARG A 104 -2.75 -13.77 9.31
C ARG A 104 -2.51 -13.46 10.78
N LEU A 105 -1.26 -13.55 11.24
CA LEU A 105 -0.90 -13.24 12.62
C LEU A 105 -1.14 -11.77 12.95
N ARG A 106 -0.85 -10.86 12.01
CA ARG A 106 -1.14 -9.42 12.17
C ARG A 106 -2.64 -9.15 12.24
N GLU A 107 -3.42 -9.80 11.39
CA GLU A 107 -4.88 -9.64 11.39
C GLU A 107 -5.48 -10.13 12.71
N ASP A 108 -5.09 -11.32 13.19
CA ASP A 108 -5.54 -11.87 14.47
C ASP A 108 -5.19 -10.96 15.66
N ALA A 109 -3.96 -10.46 15.72
CA ALA A 109 -3.52 -9.53 16.75
C ALA A 109 -4.30 -8.20 16.71
N ALA A 110 -4.49 -7.63 15.51
CA ALA A 110 -5.21 -6.38 15.33
C ALA A 110 -6.68 -6.49 15.76
N VAL A 111 -7.36 -7.58 15.37
CA VAL A 111 -8.74 -7.83 15.77
C VAL A 111 -8.84 -8.05 17.27
N SER A 112 -7.96 -8.88 17.85
CA SER A 112 -7.96 -9.15 19.29
C SER A 112 -7.77 -7.89 20.13
N MET A 113 -6.91 -6.97 19.69
CA MET A 113 -6.70 -5.67 20.35
C MET A 113 -7.87 -4.69 20.14
N PHE A 114 -8.61 -4.82 19.03
CA PHE A 114 -9.75 -3.96 18.74
C PHE A 114 -11.04 -4.39 19.46
N MET A 115 -11.25 -5.70 19.64
CA MET A 115 -12.47 -6.28 20.23
C MET A 115 -12.95 -5.64 21.56
N PRO A 116 -12.08 -5.30 22.53
CA PRO A 116 -12.51 -4.64 23.78
C PRO A 116 -13.11 -3.24 23.60
N HIS A 117 -12.95 -2.61 22.43
CA HIS A 117 -13.44 -1.26 22.13
C HIS A 117 -14.77 -1.24 21.37
N VAL A 118 -15.31 -2.41 21.03
CA VAL A 118 -16.54 -2.56 20.22
C VAL A 118 -17.71 -3.15 21.03
N SER A 119 -17.48 -3.45 22.32
CA SER A 119 -18.45 -4.00 23.27
C SER A 119 -19.11 -2.92 24.12
#